data_AF-A0A9P7YYV8-F1
#
_entry.id   AF-A0A9P7YYV8-F1
#
_cell.length_a   1.000
_cell.length_b   1.000
_cell.length_c   1.000
_cell.angle_alpha   90.00
_cell.angle_beta   90.00
_cell.angle_gamma   90.00
#
_symmetry.space_group_name_H-M   'P 1'
#
loop_
_entity.id
_entity.type
_entity.pdbx_description
1 polymer ?
#
loop_
_entity_poly.entity_id
_entity_poly.type
_entity_poly.pdbx_seq_one_letter_code
_entity_poly.pdbx_strand_id
1 'polypeptide(L)'
;MRFFIWLSLLVASQVLGVPTTSSKELVKRQSSSKLVFAHFIVGIVWDRTGPSDWDADMQRAKAYGIDAFALDIGTESNIDQLLGDAYASAANNGMKLFISFDFGAGWSTGSASAVGAKIAQYASESAQLLVNGKPFASSFAGGGVDVSAVRSAAGIPIYFAPNFYPGQDFSQIDSALSWGAWDSNGANKAPVPGGTTVTIEDNDNAYVSSLAGKPYVAPISPWFFTHYGAEVSYPKNWVFPSDLLWYSRWESILSLQPQFLEIITWNDYGESHYIGPLSSKHGDDGASKWVNDMPHDGWLDMAKPFIAAYKAGASSPNAYIANDQLVYWYRPELKSLNCDSTDTTMAAADNSSGNYFHGKPDGWNTLSDSVFVVALLTQPGVVIIRSGDNTQTFDAPAGATAYQVSMQVGQQQFTLSRNGNTVLSGVSLKDISATCICGEYNYNAFVGTVPLGFSDPLYSPDGFNVFTTGLNVACAPTPSLPATPAQPTTPPPTTMTGAPTMTTSAPTSVCTAGTTAPGNPDAGNQSGLCSYACNHGYCPAGPCVCTGYGAQVPEDPITGVAGYPLAGEDASYIGLCSYVYNHGYYPTGACTTHSDGSPQ
;
A
#
# COMPACT_ATOMS: atom_id res chain seq x y z
N MET A 1 -80.03 -59.09 -10.90
CA MET A 1 -79.80 -59.23 -9.44
C MET A 1 -78.99 -58.01 -9.01
N ARG A 2 -79.52 -57.17 -8.11
CA ARG A 2 -78.89 -55.92 -7.64
C ARG A 2 -77.65 -56.24 -6.78
N PHE A 3 -76.58 -55.43 -6.83
CA PHE A 3 -75.85 -54.95 -5.65
C PHE A 3 -74.84 -53.83 -5.99
N PHE A 4 -74.82 -52.84 -5.09
CA PHE A 4 -73.91 -51.69 -4.96
C PHE A 4 -72.51 -52.11 -4.48
N ILE A 5 -71.49 -51.21 -4.55
CA ILE A 5 -70.77 -50.62 -3.40
C ILE A 5 -69.55 -49.74 -3.84
N TRP A 6 -69.57 -48.46 -3.43
CA TRP A 6 -68.52 -47.52 -2.93
C TRP A 6 -67.05 -47.67 -3.42
N LEU A 7 -66.35 -46.69 -4.01
CA LEU A 7 -65.96 -45.30 -3.66
C LEU A 7 -65.00 -45.13 -2.46
N SER A 8 -63.70 -44.98 -2.75
CA SER A 8 -62.68 -44.25 -1.95
C SER A 8 -61.48 -43.92 -2.89
N LEU A 9 -61.32 -42.70 -3.42
CA LEU A 9 -60.65 -41.49 -2.88
C LEU A 9 -59.14 -41.63 -2.58
N LEU A 10 -58.31 -41.05 -3.47
CA LEU A 10 -57.16 -40.23 -3.11
C LEU A 10 -56.87 -39.24 -4.24
N VAL A 11 -57.18 -37.97 -3.96
CA VAL A 11 -56.91 -36.81 -4.80
C VAL A 11 -55.47 -36.39 -4.54
N ALA A 12 -54.61 -36.45 -5.56
CA ALA A 12 -53.30 -35.78 -5.52
C ALA A 12 -53.51 -34.32 -5.94
N SER A 13 -53.27 -33.41 -5.00
CA SER A 13 -53.38 -31.97 -5.19
C SER A 13 -52.46 -31.47 -6.30
N GLN A 14 -53.04 -30.71 -7.23
CA GLN A 14 -52.33 -29.90 -8.20
C GLN A 14 -51.58 -28.79 -7.44
N VAL A 15 -50.25 -28.84 -7.40
CA VAL A 15 -49.43 -27.68 -7.05
C VAL A 15 -49.19 -26.92 -8.35
N LEU A 16 -49.75 -25.71 -8.43
CA LEU A 16 -49.40 -24.73 -9.45
C LEU A 16 -47.91 -24.44 -9.34
N GLY A 17 -47.13 -24.93 -10.30
CA GLY A 17 -45.74 -24.54 -10.47
C GLY A 17 -45.70 -23.06 -10.85
N VAL A 18 -45.37 -22.21 -9.88
CA VAL A 18 -44.95 -20.83 -10.17
C VAL A 18 -43.72 -20.94 -11.07
N PRO A 19 -43.67 -20.28 -12.23
CA PRO A 19 -42.46 -20.26 -13.03
C PRO A 19 -41.38 -19.60 -12.17
N THR A 20 -40.33 -20.36 -11.84
CA THR A 20 -39.11 -19.79 -11.32
C THR A 20 -38.56 -18.88 -12.41
N THR A 21 -38.86 -17.58 -12.26
CA THR A 21 -38.07 -16.52 -12.86
C THR A 21 -36.65 -16.77 -12.39
N SER A 22 -35.84 -17.39 -13.24
CA SER A 22 -34.39 -17.28 -13.15
C SER A 22 -34.14 -15.78 -13.16
N SER A 23 -33.88 -15.24 -11.98
CA SER A 23 -33.27 -13.94 -11.81
C SER A 23 -31.91 -14.07 -12.46
N LYS A 24 -31.88 -13.82 -13.78
CA LYS A 24 -30.74 -13.21 -14.41
C LYS A 24 -30.54 -11.93 -13.63
N GLU A 25 -29.73 -12.00 -12.57
CA GLU A 25 -29.11 -10.81 -12.06
C GLU A 25 -28.51 -10.14 -13.29
N LEU A 26 -29.10 -9.00 -13.64
CA LEU A 26 -28.46 -8.05 -14.51
C LEU A 26 -27.17 -7.70 -13.78
N VAL A 27 -26.09 -8.41 -14.12
CA VAL A 27 -24.73 -7.94 -13.85
C VAL A 27 -24.74 -6.54 -14.40
N LYS A 28 -24.75 -5.57 -13.48
CA LYS A 28 -24.61 -4.16 -13.79
C LYS A 28 -23.42 -4.09 -14.73
N ARG A 29 -23.64 -3.73 -16.00
CA ARG A 29 -22.55 -3.43 -16.94
C ARG A 29 -21.60 -2.55 -16.14
N GLN A 30 -20.42 -3.06 -15.85
CA GLN A 30 -19.40 -2.36 -15.09
C GLN A 30 -19.16 -1.06 -15.85
N SER A 31 -19.65 0.06 -15.30
CA SER A 31 -19.66 1.34 -16.00
C SER A 31 -18.29 2.01 -16.00
N SER A 32 -17.24 1.32 -15.53
CA SER A 32 -15.85 1.72 -15.74
C SER A 32 -15.13 0.66 -16.55
N SER A 33 -14.68 1.02 -17.75
CA SER A 33 -13.73 0.26 -18.56
C SER A 33 -12.33 0.18 -17.93
N LYS A 34 -12.14 0.82 -16.76
CA LYS A 34 -10.86 1.03 -16.08
C LYS A 34 -10.59 -0.07 -15.06
N LEU A 35 -9.47 -0.75 -15.21
CA LEU A 35 -8.98 -1.74 -14.25
C LEU A 35 -7.60 -1.32 -13.71
N VAL A 36 -7.34 -1.69 -12.47
CA VAL A 36 -6.04 -1.52 -11.81
C VAL A 36 -5.51 -2.89 -11.44
N PHE A 37 -4.29 -3.18 -11.88
CA PHE A 37 -3.58 -4.41 -11.56
C PHE A 37 -2.41 -4.09 -10.62
N ALA A 38 -1.92 -5.10 -9.92
CA ALA A 38 -0.62 -5.03 -9.27
C ALA A 38 0.22 -6.24 -9.68
N HIS A 39 1.47 -5.98 -10.04
CA HIS A 39 2.40 -6.99 -10.49
C HIS A 39 2.92 -7.78 -9.28
N PHE A 40 2.87 -9.11 -9.33
CA PHE A 40 3.16 -9.98 -8.20
C PHE A 40 4.25 -10.98 -8.61
N ILE A 41 5.43 -10.88 -8.00
CA ILE A 41 6.56 -11.78 -8.24
C ILE A 41 6.29 -13.12 -7.56
N VAL A 42 5.98 -14.16 -8.35
CA VAL A 42 5.68 -15.49 -7.81
C VAL A 42 6.97 -16.23 -7.40
N GLY A 43 8.09 -15.95 -8.07
CA GLY A 43 9.37 -16.62 -7.83
C GLY A 43 9.94 -16.46 -6.42
N ILE A 44 9.54 -15.42 -5.68
CA ILE A 44 10.03 -15.14 -4.32
C ILE A 44 9.13 -15.67 -3.20
N VAL A 45 7.96 -16.22 -3.52
CA VAL A 45 7.00 -16.75 -2.54
C VAL A 45 7.01 -18.28 -2.49
N TRP A 46 8.18 -18.88 -2.70
CA TRP A 46 8.38 -20.34 -2.74
C TRP A 46 8.10 -21.04 -1.40
N ASP A 47 8.00 -20.28 -0.31
CA ASP A 47 7.67 -20.74 1.03
C ASP A 47 6.15 -20.91 1.26
N ARG A 48 5.31 -20.43 0.35
CA ARG A 48 3.85 -20.61 0.40
C ARG A 48 3.48 -22.05 0.07
N THR A 49 2.60 -22.63 0.90
CA THR A 49 2.25 -24.06 0.83
C THR A 49 0.77 -24.33 0.61
N GLY A 50 -0.06 -23.28 0.55
CA GLY A 50 -1.47 -23.41 0.25
C GLY A 50 -2.17 -22.06 0.03
N PRO A 51 -3.48 -22.08 -0.35
CA PRO A 51 -4.22 -20.88 -0.70
C PRO A 51 -4.31 -19.84 0.43
N SER A 52 -4.39 -20.27 1.69
CA SER A 52 -4.51 -19.35 2.83
C SER A 52 -3.31 -18.42 2.99
N ASP A 53 -2.13 -18.81 2.50
CA ASP A 53 -0.92 -17.98 2.53
C ASP A 53 -1.04 -16.75 1.61
N TRP A 54 -2.05 -16.71 0.73
CA TRP A 54 -2.31 -15.63 -0.22
C TRP A 54 -3.50 -14.74 0.21
N ASP A 55 -4.33 -15.20 1.14
CA ASP A 55 -5.62 -14.57 1.46
C ASP A 55 -5.47 -13.11 1.89
N ALA A 56 -4.47 -12.82 2.72
CA ALA A 56 -4.21 -11.47 3.22
C ALA A 56 -3.86 -10.49 2.09
N ASP A 57 -3.05 -10.92 1.12
CA ASP A 57 -2.72 -10.12 -0.06
C ASP A 57 -3.97 -9.84 -0.91
N MET A 58 -4.77 -10.88 -1.16
CA MET A 58 -6.00 -10.78 -1.97
C MET A 58 -6.99 -9.80 -1.32
N GLN A 59 -7.22 -9.95 -0.01
CA GLN A 59 -8.16 -9.11 0.73
C GLN A 59 -7.71 -7.65 0.76
N ARG A 60 -6.42 -7.43 1.02
CA ARG A 60 -5.84 -6.09 1.07
C ARG A 60 -5.89 -5.42 -0.30
N ALA A 61 -5.35 -6.04 -1.35
CA ALA A 61 -5.36 -5.46 -2.68
C ALA A 61 -6.78 -5.06 -3.12
N LYS A 62 -7.75 -5.95 -2.90
CA LYS A 62 -9.17 -5.68 -3.17
C LYS A 62 -9.71 -4.47 -2.40
N ALA A 63 -9.39 -4.36 -1.11
CA ALA A 63 -9.85 -3.26 -0.25
C ALA A 63 -9.30 -1.89 -0.66
N TYR A 64 -8.18 -1.87 -1.40
CA TYR A 64 -7.58 -0.66 -1.97
C TYR A 64 -8.00 -0.41 -3.43
N GLY A 65 -8.85 -1.27 -3.99
CA GLY A 65 -9.44 -1.09 -5.32
C GLY A 65 -8.64 -1.69 -6.47
N ILE A 66 -7.60 -2.48 -6.18
CA ILE A 66 -6.89 -3.31 -7.15
C ILE A 66 -7.83 -4.44 -7.59
N ASP A 67 -7.99 -4.60 -8.90
CA ASP A 67 -8.92 -5.53 -9.53
C ASP A 67 -8.31 -6.92 -9.75
N ALA A 68 -6.99 -6.99 -9.99
CA ALA A 68 -6.29 -8.25 -10.20
C ALA A 68 -4.80 -8.19 -9.84
N PHE A 69 -4.21 -9.35 -9.52
CA PHE A 69 -2.76 -9.51 -9.59
C PHE A 69 -2.31 -10.04 -10.96
N ALA A 70 -1.23 -9.45 -11.49
CA ALA A 70 -0.46 -10.00 -12.60
C ALA A 70 0.60 -10.94 -12.00
N LEU A 71 0.35 -12.25 -12.07
CA LEU A 71 1.24 -13.27 -11.50
C LEU A 71 2.45 -13.44 -12.41
N ASP A 72 3.57 -12.86 -12.03
CA ASP A 72 4.83 -12.96 -12.74
C ASP A 72 5.51 -14.30 -12.46
N ILE A 73 5.66 -15.09 -13.53
CA ILE A 73 6.14 -16.47 -13.43
C ILE A 73 7.37 -16.73 -14.30
N GLY A 74 8.33 -17.43 -13.71
CA GLY A 74 9.37 -18.13 -14.43
C GLY A 74 8.93 -19.54 -14.85
N THR A 75 9.90 -20.44 -14.95
CA THR A 75 9.69 -21.85 -15.34
C THR A 75 10.06 -22.85 -14.23
N GLU A 76 10.05 -22.41 -12.98
CA GLU A 76 10.36 -23.22 -11.81
C GLU A 76 9.41 -24.42 -11.68
N SER A 77 9.90 -25.54 -11.14
CA SER A 77 9.13 -26.80 -11.10
C SER A 77 7.90 -26.76 -10.20
N ASN A 78 7.87 -25.87 -9.21
CA ASN A 78 6.74 -25.68 -8.29
C ASN A 78 5.73 -24.65 -8.78
N ILE A 79 5.91 -24.04 -9.96
CA ILE A 79 5.08 -22.91 -10.39
C ILE A 79 3.59 -23.25 -10.50
N ASP A 80 3.26 -24.47 -10.92
CA ASP A 80 1.86 -24.90 -11.03
C ASP A 80 1.17 -25.10 -9.68
N GLN A 81 1.92 -25.47 -8.64
CA GLN A 81 1.40 -25.50 -7.26
C GLN A 81 1.06 -24.08 -6.81
N LEU A 82 2.02 -23.15 -6.95
CA LEU A 82 1.85 -21.75 -6.53
C LEU A 82 0.71 -21.06 -7.28
N LEU A 83 0.62 -21.26 -8.59
CA LEU A 83 -0.49 -20.75 -9.40
C LEU A 83 -1.83 -21.33 -8.94
N GLY A 84 -1.91 -22.65 -8.77
CA GLY A 84 -3.13 -23.31 -8.27
C GLY A 84 -3.61 -22.74 -6.93
N ASP A 85 -2.68 -22.55 -5.99
CA ASP A 85 -2.96 -21.98 -4.67
C ASP A 85 -3.42 -20.52 -4.76
N ALA A 86 -2.75 -19.72 -5.59
CA ALA A 86 -3.12 -18.33 -5.84
C ALA A 86 -4.54 -18.22 -6.45
N TYR A 87 -4.84 -18.99 -7.50
CA TYR A 87 -6.18 -18.99 -8.14
C TYR A 87 -7.28 -19.44 -7.17
N ALA A 88 -7.01 -20.45 -6.34
CA ALA A 88 -7.94 -20.88 -5.30
C ALA A 88 -8.20 -19.78 -4.27
N SER A 89 -7.15 -19.11 -3.78
CA SER A 89 -7.29 -17.98 -2.85
C SER A 89 -8.04 -16.80 -3.48
N ALA A 90 -7.73 -16.43 -4.71
CA ALA A 90 -8.43 -15.36 -5.40
C ALA A 90 -9.92 -15.68 -5.60
N ALA A 91 -10.28 -16.94 -5.88
CA ALA A 91 -11.67 -17.38 -5.94
C ALA A 91 -12.37 -17.22 -4.58
N ASN A 92 -11.71 -17.63 -3.49
CA ASN A 92 -12.24 -17.53 -2.13
C ASN A 92 -12.44 -16.08 -1.67
N ASN A 93 -11.58 -15.16 -2.10
CA ASN A 93 -11.60 -13.75 -1.71
C ASN A 93 -12.27 -12.83 -2.74
N GLY A 94 -12.77 -13.38 -3.85
CA GLY A 94 -13.40 -12.64 -4.94
C GLY A 94 -12.46 -11.62 -5.58
N MET A 95 -11.18 -11.98 -5.72
CA MET A 95 -10.17 -11.28 -6.51
C MET A 95 -10.04 -11.92 -7.90
N LYS A 96 -9.39 -11.23 -8.83
CA LYS A 96 -9.00 -11.79 -10.13
C LYS A 96 -7.50 -11.92 -10.24
N LEU A 97 -7.05 -12.81 -11.11
CA LEU A 97 -5.63 -13.01 -11.43
C LEU A 97 -5.47 -13.18 -12.94
N PHE A 98 -4.27 -12.92 -13.43
CA PHE A 98 -3.82 -13.36 -14.74
C PHE A 98 -2.33 -13.64 -14.71
N ILE A 99 -1.84 -14.40 -15.68
CA ILE A 99 -0.41 -14.75 -15.77
C ILE A 99 0.35 -13.65 -16.54
N SER A 100 1.47 -13.20 -15.96
CA SER A 100 2.56 -12.48 -16.61
C SER A 100 3.72 -13.45 -16.81
N PHE A 101 4.12 -13.68 -18.06
CA PHE A 101 5.25 -14.56 -18.37
C PHE A 101 6.57 -13.79 -18.32
N ASP A 102 7.52 -14.20 -17.49
CA ASP A 102 8.83 -13.55 -17.38
C ASP A 102 9.84 -14.17 -18.36
N PHE A 103 10.13 -13.44 -19.43
CA PHE A 103 11.12 -13.84 -20.44
C PHE A 103 12.59 -13.62 -20.01
N GLY A 104 12.82 -13.09 -18.81
CA GLY A 104 14.08 -13.09 -18.08
C GLY A 104 14.24 -14.29 -17.14
N ALA A 105 13.14 -14.96 -16.74
CA ALA A 105 13.14 -16.10 -15.81
C ALA A 105 12.78 -17.44 -16.48
N GLY A 106 13.48 -17.79 -17.56
CA GLY A 106 13.40 -19.12 -18.19
C GLY A 106 12.43 -19.23 -19.36
N TRP A 107 11.48 -18.29 -19.52
CA TRP A 107 10.73 -18.16 -20.76
C TRP A 107 11.61 -17.56 -21.87
N SER A 108 11.33 -17.93 -23.12
CA SER A 108 12.07 -17.44 -24.29
C SER A 108 11.14 -17.17 -25.46
N THR A 109 11.59 -16.40 -26.46
CA THR A 109 10.80 -16.17 -27.68
C THR A 109 10.48 -17.47 -28.45
N GLY A 110 11.25 -18.53 -28.24
CA GLY A 110 10.97 -19.89 -28.74
C GLY A 110 9.88 -20.64 -27.97
N SER A 111 9.42 -20.12 -26.84
CA SER A 111 8.45 -20.77 -25.94
C SER A 111 6.98 -20.44 -26.27
N ALA A 112 6.69 -19.86 -27.45
CA ALA A 112 5.36 -19.39 -27.83
C ALA A 112 4.23 -20.41 -27.60
N SER A 113 4.43 -21.66 -28.04
CA SER A 113 3.43 -22.73 -27.84
C SER A 113 3.22 -23.09 -26.36
N ALA A 114 4.28 -23.05 -25.55
CA ALA A 114 4.21 -23.31 -24.12
C ALA A 114 3.48 -22.18 -23.38
N VAL A 115 3.72 -20.92 -23.77
CA VAL A 115 2.98 -19.74 -23.26
C VAL A 115 1.49 -19.91 -23.55
N GLY A 116 1.11 -20.21 -24.80
CA GLY A 116 -0.28 -20.43 -25.18
C GLY A 116 -0.95 -21.57 -24.40
N ALA A 117 -0.26 -22.71 -24.27
CA ALA A 117 -0.75 -23.85 -23.50
C ALA A 117 -0.95 -23.51 -22.00
N LYS A 118 -0.03 -22.73 -21.40
CA LYS A 118 -0.16 -22.29 -20.00
C LYS A 118 -1.34 -21.34 -19.81
N ILE A 119 -1.60 -20.42 -20.75
CA ILE A 119 -2.80 -19.57 -20.71
C ILE A 119 -4.06 -20.45 -20.74
N ALA A 120 -4.13 -21.43 -21.64
CA ALA A 120 -5.28 -22.33 -21.76
C ALA A 120 -5.51 -23.17 -20.49
N GLN A 121 -4.45 -23.57 -19.80
CA GLN A 121 -4.51 -24.36 -18.57
C GLN A 121 -5.30 -23.64 -17.46
N TYR A 122 -5.14 -22.32 -17.32
CA TYR A 122 -5.79 -21.52 -16.27
C TYR A 122 -7.01 -20.72 -16.77
N ALA A 123 -7.29 -20.75 -18.07
CA ALA A 123 -8.34 -19.95 -18.71
C ALA A 123 -9.76 -20.15 -18.13
N SER A 124 -10.05 -21.35 -17.63
CA SER A 124 -11.36 -21.69 -17.04
C SER A 124 -11.43 -21.50 -15.52
N GLU A 125 -10.34 -21.07 -14.88
CA GLU A 125 -10.36 -20.79 -13.45
C GLU A 125 -11.34 -19.67 -13.13
N SER A 126 -12.13 -19.84 -12.07
CA SER A 126 -13.18 -18.87 -11.72
C SER A 126 -12.63 -17.49 -11.38
N ALA A 127 -11.38 -17.42 -10.91
CA ALA A 127 -10.65 -16.20 -10.62
C ALA A 127 -9.82 -15.66 -11.80
N GLN A 128 -9.81 -16.31 -12.97
CA GLN A 128 -9.17 -15.77 -14.17
C GLN A 128 -9.82 -14.44 -14.56
N LEU A 129 -8.99 -13.40 -14.72
CA LEU A 129 -9.43 -12.11 -15.25
C LEU A 129 -9.85 -12.31 -16.70
N LEU A 130 -11.08 -11.88 -17.02
CA LEU A 130 -11.62 -11.87 -18.36
C LEU A 130 -11.84 -10.42 -18.82
N VAL A 131 -11.28 -10.07 -19.97
CA VAL A 131 -11.55 -8.80 -20.66
C VAL A 131 -12.22 -9.10 -21.99
N ASN A 132 -13.39 -8.51 -22.23
CA ASN A 132 -14.23 -8.81 -23.40
C ASN A 132 -14.54 -10.32 -23.54
N GLY A 133 -14.68 -11.03 -22.41
CA GLY A 133 -14.93 -12.47 -22.36
C GLY A 133 -13.72 -13.35 -22.70
N LYS A 134 -12.52 -12.78 -22.83
CA LYS A 134 -11.28 -13.50 -23.14
C LYS A 134 -10.37 -13.54 -21.91
N PRO A 135 -9.68 -14.66 -21.60
CA PRO A 135 -8.63 -14.70 -20.59
C PRO A 135 -7.56 -13.66 -20.86
N PHE A 136 -7.30 -12.81 -19.88
CA PHE A 136 -6.22 -11.83 -19.93
C PHE A 136 -4.88 -12.52 -19.61
N ALA A 137 -3.82 -12.15 -20.33
CA ALA A 137 -2.45 -12.54 -20.04
C ALA A 137 -1.47 -11.45 -20.51
N SER A 138 -0.32 -11.37 -19.86
CA SER A 138 0.74 -10.38 -20.15
C SER A 138 2.12 -11.03 -20.12
N SER A 139 3.18 -10.25 -20.18
CA SER A 139 4.56 -10.72 -20.01
C SER A 139 5.44 -9.61 -19.46
N PHE A 140 6.51 -9.98 -18.76
CA PHE A 140 7.68 -9.14 -18.62
C PHE A 140 8.66 -9.43 -19.77
N ALA A 141 9.07 -8.38 -20.47
CA ALA A 141 9.74 -8.47 -21.78
C ALA A 141 9.02 -9.42 -22.77
N GLY A 142 9.78 -10.19 -23.55
CA GLY A 142 9.25 -11.18 -24.50
C GLY A 142 9.05 -10.67 -25.92
N GLY A 143 9.54 -9.46 -26.23
CA GLY A 143 9.53 -8.91 -27.57
C GLY A 143 10.09 -9.89 -28.61
N GLY A 144 9.28 -10.19 -29.63
CA GLY A 144 9.62 -11.15 -30.70
C GLY A 144 9.11 -12.58 -30.48
N VAL A 145 8.36 -12.87 -29.40
CA VAL A 145 7.61 -14.13 -29.31
C VAL A 145 6.56 -14.21 -30.43
N ASP A 146 6.39 -15.38 -31.03
CA ASP A 146 5.38 -15.60 -32.08
C ASP A 146 3.97 -15.60 -31.48
N VAL A 147 3.31 -14.44 -31.54
CA VAL A 147 1.94 -14.24 -31.02
C VAL A 147 0.93 -15.14 -31.73
N SER A 148 1.14 -15.47 -33.01
CA SER A 148 0.26 -16.36 -33.75
C SER A 148 0.35 -17.81 -33.23
N ALA A 149 1.56 -18.25 -32.88
CA ALA A 149 1.78 -19.54 -32.23
C ALA A 149 1.23 -19.56 -30.79
N VAL A 150 1.39 -18.48 -30.02
CA VAL A 150 0.76 -18.34 -28.69
C VAL A 150 -0.76 -18.53 -28.80
N ARG A 151 -1.42 -17.79 -29.70
CA ARG A 151 -2.87 -17.88 -29.90
C ARG A 151 -3.30 -19.27 -30.39
N SER A 152 -2.54 -19.86 -31.30
CA SER A 152 -2.84 -21.19 -31.84
C SER A 152 -2.74 -22.27 -30.77
N ALA A 153 -1.70 -22.22 -29.92
CA ALA A 153 -1.50 -23.17 -28.84
C ALA A 153 -2.48 -22.98 -27.68
N ALA A 154 -2.94 -21.75 -27.42
CA ALA A 154 -4.02 -21.51 -26.47
C ALA A 154 -5.34 -22.16 -26.91
N GLY A 155 -5.60 -22.26 -28.22
CA GLY A 155 -6.78 -22.92 -28.77
C GLY A 155 -8.12 -22.23 -28.45
N ILE A 156 -8.08 -21.07 -27.78
CA ILE A 156 -9.22 -20.24 -27.39
C ILE A 156 -8.90 -18.75 -27.65
N PRO A 157 -9.91 -17.88 -27.79
CA PRO A 157 -9.68 -16.44 -27.85
C PRO A 157 -9.06 -15.91 -26.54
N ILE A 158 -7.90 -15.28 -26.62
CA ILE A 158 -7.20 -14.64 -25.48
C ILE A 158 -7.09 -13.13 -25.66
N TYR A 159 -7.01 -12.39 -24.54
CA TYR A 159 -6.64 -10.98 -24.50
C TYR A 159 -5.16 -10.89 -24.08
N PHE A 160 -4.28 -10.61 -25.04
CA PHE A 160 -2.83 -10.61 -24.79
C PHE A 160 -2.27 -9.20 -24.75
N ALA A 161 -1.67 -8.84 -23.62
CA ALA A 161 -1.13 -7.51 -23.30
C ALA A 161 0.35 -7.59 -22.87
N PRO A 162 1.27 -8.02 -23.75
CA PRO A 162 2.67 -8.23 -23.36
C PRO A 162 3.43 -6.92 -23.14
N ASN A 163 4.59 -7.02 -22.48
CA ASN A 163 5.59 -5.96 -22.40
C ASN A 163 6.45 -5.87 -23.67
N PHE A 164 5.80 -5.60 -24.80
CA PHE A 164 6.50 -5.28 -26.05
C PHE A 164 6.84 -3.80 -26.10
N TYR A 165 8.01 -3.47 -26.64
CA TYR A 165 8.49 -2.09 -26.69
C TYR A 165 8.04 -1.36 -27.97
N PRO A 166 7.79 -0.03 -27.91
CA PRO A 166 7.55 0.79 -29.08
C PRO A 166 8.62 0.58 -30.16
N GLY A 167 8.17 0.35 -31.40
CA GLY A 167 9.03 -0.07 -32.52
C GLY A 167 8.94 -1.57 -32.85
N GLN A 168 8.30 -2.38 -32.01
CA GLN A 168 7.93 -3.77 -32.31
C GLN A 168 6.54 -3.86 -32.95
N ASP A 169 6.19 -5.04 -33.50
CA ASP A 169 4.89 -5.25 -34.15
C ASP A 169 3.76 -5.39 -33.13
N PHE A 170 2.92 -4.36 -33.04
CA PHE A 170 1.73 -4.34 -32.17
C PHE A 170 0.46 -4.81 -32.90
N SER A 171 0.54 -5.25 -34.16
CA SER A 171 -0.65 -5.61 -34.95
C SER A 171 -1.38 -6.84 -34.37
N GLN A 172 -0.64 -7.80 -33.80
CA GLN A 172 -1.16 -9.09 -33.33
C GLN A 172 -1.56 -9.13 -31.84
N ILE A 173 -1.23 -8.10 -31.05
CA ILE A 173 -1.55 -8.01 -29.61
C ILE A 173 -2.85 -7.22 -29.37
N ASP A 174 -3.54 -7.44 -28.25
CA ASP A 174 -4.78 -6.71 -27.92
C ASP A 174 -4.48 -5.38 -27.21
N SER A 175 -3.35 -5.31 -26.49
CA SER A 175 -2.88 -4.19 -25.69
C SER A 175 -1.36 -4.34 -25.49
N ALA A 176 -0.70 -3.36 -24.86
CA ALA A 176 0.68 -3.50 -24.41
C ALA A 176 0.87 -2.96 -23.00
N LEU A 177 1.67 -3.66 -22.20
CA LEU A 177 2.18 -3.22 -20.91
C LEU A 177 3.48 -2.45 -21.13
N SER A 178 3.62 -1.29 -20.50
CA SER A 178 4.94 -0.64 -20.37
C SER A 178 5.55 -0.99 -19.02
N TRP A 179 6.88 -1.18 -19.00
CA TRP A 179 7.67 -1.31 -17.77
C TRP A 179 8.37 0.00 -17.39
N GLY A 180 8.26 1.04 -18.23
CA GLY A 180 8.91 2.33 -18.01
C GLY A 180 8.19 3.13 -16.92
N ALA A 181 8.28 2.70 -15.66
CA ALA A 181 7.62 3.32 -14.52
C ALA A 181 8.44 4.42 -13.85
N TRP A 182 9.67 4.65 -14.32
CA TRP A 182 10.59 5.65 -13.82
C TRP A 182 11.31 6.37 -14.97
N ASP A 183 11.74 7.60 -14.71
CA ASP A 183 12.61 8.34 -15.63
C ASP A 183 13.94 7.61 -15.79
N SER A 184 14.41 7.50 -17.03
CA SER A 184 15.63 6.74 -17.34
C SER A 184 16.50 7.45 -18.37
N ASN A 185 17.67 6.90 -18.64
CA ASN A 185 18.51 7.30 -19.76
C ASN A 185 18.11 6.64 -21.11
N GLY A 186 16.97 5.92 -21.15
CA GLY A 186 16.54 5.12 -22.30
C GLY A 186 17.21 3.75 -22.42
N ALA A 187 18.08 3.37 -21.48
CA ALA A 187 18.82 2.11 -21.43
C ALA A 187 18.72 1.44 -20.05
N ASN A 188 17.54 1.53 -19.43
CA ASN A 188 17.21 0.92 -18.13
C ASN A 188 18.20 1.29 -17.00
N LYS A 189 18.60 2.57 -16.95
CA LYS A 189 19.40 3.17 -15.88
C LYS A 189 18.95 4.60 -15.62
N ALA A 190 19.31 5.13 -14.46
CA ALA A 190 19.03 6.53 -14.12
C ALA A 190 19.63 7.49 -15.17
N PRO A 191 18.99 8.65 -15.40
CA PRO A 191 19.58 9.72 -16.20
C PRO A 191 20.91 10.20 -15.60
N VAL A 192 21.87 10.54 -16.45
CA VAL A 192 23.16 11.12 -16.04
C VAL A 192 23.21 12.62 -16.41
N PRO A 193 23.90 13.47 -15.64
CA PRO A 193 24.04 14.89 -15.98
C PRO A 193 24.59 15.10 -17.39
N GLY A 194 23.85 15.85 -18.22
CA GLY A 194 24.19 16.10 -19.63
C GLY A 194 23.95 14.93 -20.59
N GLY A 195 23.38 13.82 -20.10
CA GLY A 195 22.96 12.67 -20.90
C GLY A 195 21.53 12.78 -21.44
N THR A 196 21.05 11.69 -22.03
CA THR A 196 19.65 11.56 -22.45
C THR A 196 18.78 11.32 -21.23
N THR A 197 17.60 11.93 -21.20
CA THR A 197 16.51 11.62 -20.27
C THR A 197 15.31 11.19 -21.10
N VAL A 198 14.77 10.02 -20.78
CA VAL A 198 13.49 9.50 -21.28
C VAL A 198 12.54 9.50 -20.09
N THR A 199 11.54 10.36 -20.14
CA THR A 199 10.54 10.46 -19.06
C THR A 199 9.50 9.35 -19.16
N ILE A 200 8.74 9.15 -18.10
CA ILE A 200 7.58 8.25 -18.12
C ILE A 200 6.55 8.74 -19.15
N GLU A 201 6.31 10.05 -19.24
CA GLU A 201 5.39 10.62 -20.22
C GLU A 201 5.88 10.43 -21.67
N ASP A 202 7.19 10.48 -21.93
CA ASP A 202 7.75 10.12 -23.24
C ASP A 202 7.45 8.66 -23.60
N ASN A 203 7.59 7.76 -22.63
CA ASN A 203 7.23 6.35 -22.79
C ASN A 203 5.71 6.18 -23.03
N ASP A 204 4.86 6.81 -22.23
CA ASP A 204 3.40 6.78 -22.42
C ASP A 204 3.02 7.19 -23.85
N ASN A 205 3.58 8.32 -24.33
CA ASN A 205 3.32 8.83 -25.67
C ASN A 205 3.77 7.85 -26.76
N ALA A 206 4.92 7.20 -26.59
CA ALA A 206 5.43 6.20 -27.52
C ALA A 206 4.53 4.96 -27.58
N TYR A 207 4.06 4.47 -26.42
CA TYR A 207 3.13 3.34 -26.35
C TYR A 207 1.76 3.67 -26.94
N VAL A 208 1.15 4.79 -26.54
CA VAL A 208 -0.16 5.23 -27.04
C VAL A 208 -0.12 5.40 -28.56
N SER A 209 0.95 5.98 -29.09
CA SER A 209 1.15 6.12 -30.55
C SER A 209 1.28 4.76 -31.25
N SER A 210 2.08 3.85 -30.69
CA SER A 210 2.32 2.52 -31.27
C SER A 210 1.09 1.62 -31.22
N LEU A 211 0.23 1.80 -30.22
CA LEU A 211 -1.02 1.04 -30.04
C LEU A 211 -2.11 1.44 -31.02
N ALA A 212 -1.99 2.60 -31.69
CA ALA A 212 -2.90 3.04 -32.75
C ALA A 212 -4.40 2.90 -32.39
N GLY A 213 -4.74 3.28 -31.15
CA GLY A 213 -6.11 3.22 -30.60
C GLY A 213 -6.46 1.94 -29.83
N LYS A 214 -5.55 0.96 -29.75
CA LYS A 214 -5.68 -0.16 -28.81
C LYS A 214 -5.45 0.31 -27.35
N PRO A 215 -6.03 -0.39 -26.36
CA PRO A 215 -5.81 -0.07 -24.95
C PRO A 215 -4.34 -0.10 -24.54
N TYR A 216 -3.98 0.78 -23.61
CA TYR A 216 -2.67 0.85 -22.97
C TYR A 216 -2.75 0.40 -21.52
N VAL A 217 -1.80 -0.43 -21.07
CA VAL A 217 -1.58 -0.74 -19.65
C VAL A 217 -0.44 0.16 -19.16
N ALA A 218 -0.82 1.27 -18.50
CA ALA A 218 0.14 2.27 -18.05
C ALA A 218 0.79 1.83 -16.72
N PRO A 219 2.12 1.99 -16.59
CA PRO A 219 2.83 1.66 -15.38
C PRO A 219 2.74 2.78 -14.36
N ILE A 220 2.75 2.39 -13.10
CA ILE A 220 2.93 3.28 -11.96
C ILE A 220 3.73 2.55 -10.88
N SER A 221 4.74 3.23 -10.32
CA SER A 221 5.61 2.67 -9.30
C SER A 221 6.12 3.78 -8.36
N PRO A 222 6.31 3.53 -7.06
CA PRO A 222 6.70 4.57 -6.12
C PRO A 222 8.21 4.85 -6.10
N TRP A 223 9.02 3.78 -6.05
CA TRP A 223 10.46 3.83 -5.75
C TRP A 223 11.20 2.80 -6.59
N PHE A 224 12.52 2.85 -6.64
CA PHE A 224 13.35 1.75 -7.15
C PHE A 224 14.72 1.83 -6.51
N PHE A 225 15.13 0.74 -5.87
CA PHE A 225 16.48 0.56 -5.34
C PHE A 225 16.80 -0.92 -5.21
N THR A 226 17.99 -1.31 -5.66
CA THR A 226 18.52 -2.67 -5.46
C THR A 226 20.01 -2.62 -5.09
N HIS A 227 20.47 -3.57 -4.28
CA HIS A 227 21.80 -3.53 -3.66
C HIS A 227 22.43 -4.92 -3.42
N TYR A 228 22.29 -5.79 -4.40
CA TYR A 228 22.90 -7.12 -4.38
C TYR A 228 24.39 -7.08 -4.72
N GLY A 229 25.21 -7.60 -3.81
CA GLY A 229 26.66 -7.76 -3.99
C GLY A 229 27.06 -9.13 -4.54
N ALA A 230 28.31 -9.53 -4.26
CA ALA A 230 28.90 -10.80 -4.69
C ALA A 230 28.34 -12.03 -3.95
N GLU A 231 27.49 -11.82 -2.93
CA GLU A 231 26.84 -12.86 -2.15
C GLU A 231 25.69 -13.57 -2.88
N VAL A 232 25.18 -12.99 -3.97
CA VAL A 232 24.18 -13.63 -4.84
C VAL A 232 24.75 -13.90 -6.24
N SER A 233 24.10 -14.79 -7.00
CA SER A 233 24.49 -15.12 -8.37
C SER A 233 24.02 -14.11 -9.43
N TYR A 234 23.28 -13.08 -9.03
CA TYR A 234 22.72 -12.03 -9.88
C TYR A 234 22.98 -10.62 -9.31
N PRO A 235 24.25 -10.21 -9.15
CA PRO A 235 24.57 -8.91 -8.54
C PRO A 235 23.93 -7.74 -9.31
N LYS A 236 23.38 -6.77 -8.56
CA LYS A 236 22.69 -5.58 -9.08
C LYS A 236 22.85 -4.44 -8.06
N ASN A 237 23.21 -3.24 -8.50
CA ASN A 237 23.37 -2.12 -7.56
C ASN A 237 23.06 -0.75 -8.19
N TRP A 238 21.82 -0.28 -8.10
CA TRP A 238 21.38 0.95 -8.74
C TRP A 238 20.01 1.44 -8.25
N VAL A 239 19.68 2.69 -8.58
CA VAL A 239 18.38 3.34 -8.30
C VAL A 239 17.82 4.00 -9.55
N PHE A 240 16.51 4.28 -9.55
CA PHE A 240 15.91 5.26 -10.45
C PHE A 240 15.47 6.53 -9.70
N PRO A 241 15.34 7.68 -10.40
CA PRO A 241 14.72 8.88 -9.85
C PRO A 241 13.29 8.57 -9.36
N SER A 242 13.05 8.75 -8.07
CA SER A 242 11.80 8.30 -7.42
C SER A 242 11.19 9.31 -6.44
N ASP A 243 11.97 10.25 -5.89
CA ASP A 243 11.59 11.33 -4.96
C ASP A 243 10.07 11.55 -4.73
N LEU A 244 9.42 12.43 -5.50
CA LEU A 244 7.97 12.68 -5.44
C LEU A 244 7.17 11.88 -6.48
N LEU A 245 7.80 10.90 -7.12
CA LEU A 245 7.28 10.23 -8.30
C LEU A 245 5.92 9.58 -8.04
N TRP A 246 5.75 8.89 -6.91
CA TRP A 246 4.49 8.23 -6.59
C TRP A 246 3.29 9.19 -6.67
N TYR A 247 3.44 10.39 -6.10
CA TYR A 247 2.40 11.42 -6.12
C TYR A 247 2.21 12.03 -7.49
N SER A 248 3.29 12.49 -8.13
CA SER A 248 3.19 13.15 -9.44
C SER A 248 2.68 12.20 -10.51
N ARG A 249 3.05 10.92 -10.45
CA ARG A 249 2.59 9.90 -11.40
C ARG A 249 1.11 9.64 -11.25
N TRP A 250 0.56 9.58 -10.02
CA TRP A 250 -0.88 9.47 -9.83
C TRP A 250 -1.65 10.65 -10.45
N GLU A 251 -1.15 11.88 -10.31
CA GLU A 251 -1.72 13.06 -10.98
C GLU A 251 -1.64 12.94 -12.52
N SER A 252 -0.50 12.51 -13.07
CA SER A 252 -0.35 12.22 -14.50
C SER A 252 -1.34 11.16 -14.98
N ILE A 253 -1.57 10.09 -14.20
CA ILE A 253 -2.53 9.02 -14.52
C ILE A 253 -3.98 9.52 -14.55
N LEU A 254 -4.36 10.42 -13.62
CA LEU A 254 -5.68 11.04 -13.64
C LEU A 254 -5.88 11.97 -14.86
N SER A 255 -4.80 12.43 -15.48
CA SER A 255 -4.83 13.18 -16.73
C SER A 255 -4.83 12.26 -17.97
N LEU A 256 -3.94 11.26 -18.00
CA LEU A 256 -3.78 10.31 -19.10
C LEU A 256 -5.01 9.42 -19.29
N GLN A 257 -5.68 9.05 -18.19
CA GLN A 257 -6.89 8.23 -18.18
C GLN A 257 -6.77 6.94 -19.02
N PRO A 258 -5.70 6.13 -18.88
CA PRO A 258 -5.58 4.86 -19.61
C PRO A 258 -6.74 3.91 -19.27
N GLN A 259 -6.87 2.84 -20.06
CA GLN A 259 -7.87 1.81 -19.77
C GLN A 259 -7.39 0.87 -18.65
N PHE A 260 -6.09 0.57 -18.60
CA PHE A 260 -5.52 -0.30 -17.59
C PHE A 260 -4.34 0.38 -16.92
N LEU A 261 -4.18 0.12 -15.63
CA LEU A 261 -2.99 0.44 -14.86
C LEU A 261 -2.37 -0.84 -14.34
N GLU A 262 -1.05 -0.88 -14.27
CA GLU A 262 -0.35 -1.89 -13.50
C GLU A 262 0.59 -1.20 -12.52
N ILE A 263 0.36 -1.45 -11.23
CA ILE A 263 1.25 -1.04 -10.15
C ILE A 263 2.43 -2.02 -10.13
N ILE A 264 3.63 -1.48 -10.32
CA ILE A 264 4.89 -2.22 -10.32
C ILE A 264 5.60 -1.86 -9.01
N THR A 265 5.53 -2.66 -7.94
CA THR A 265 4.93 -4.00 -7.82
C THR A 265 4.19 -4.16 -6.49
N TRP A 266 3.52 -5.29 -6.31
CA TRP A 266 2.98 -5.70 -5.01
C TRP A 266 4.07 -6.12 -4.04
N ASN A 267 5.01 -6.99 -4.44
CA ASN A 267 5.92 -7.67 -3.51
C ASN A 267 7.39 -7.76 -3.99
N ASP A 268 7.84 -6.95 -4.95
CA ASP A 268 9.27 -6.98 -5.32
C ASP A 268 10.10 -6.21 -4.28
N TYR A 269 10.47 -6.91 -3.22
CA TYR A 269 11.27 -6.38 -2.11
C TYR A 269 12.72 -6.11 -2.54
N GLY A 270 13.27 -6.94 -3.43
CA GLY A 270 14.63 -6.86 -3.94
C GLY A 270 14.94 -5.61 -4.76
N GLU A 271 13.94 -5.10 -5.45
CA GLU A 271 14.03 -3.85 -6.21
C GLU A 271 13.33 -2.67 -5.51
N SER A 272 12.91 -2.87 -4.25
CA SER A 272 12.40 -1.84 -3.33
C SER A 272 11.19 -1.05 -3.84
N HIS A 273 10.39 -1.64 -4.73
CA HIS A 273 9.25 -0.97 -5.35
C HIS A 273 7.90 -1.63 -5.07
N TYR A 274 7.89 -2.49 -4.06
CA TYR A 274 6.69 -3.08 -3.48
C TYR A 274 5.80 -2.02 -2.83
N ILE A 275 4.50 -2.26 -2.87
CA ILE A 275 3.47 -1.54 -2.11
C ILE A 275 2.66 -2.47 -1.18
N GLY A 276 2.93 -3.77 -1.23
CA GLY A 276 2.35 -4.78 -0.36
C GLY A 276 3.14 -4.93 0.94
N PRO A 277 2.57 -5.65 1.93
CA PRO A 277 3.14 -5.72 3.27
C PRO A 277 4.39 -6.62 3.35
N LEU A 278 5.43 -6.18 4.06
CA LEU A 278 6.59 -6.98 4.46
C LEU A 278 6.21 -8.22 5.30
N SER A 279 5.11 -8.12 6.03
CA SER A 279 4.54 -9.22 6.80
C SER A 279 3.90 -10.30 5.93
N SER A 280 3.72 -10.06 4.62
CA SER A 280 3.28 -11.06 3.67
C SER A 280 4.31 -12.18 3.56
N LYS A 281 3.86 -13.43 3.46
CA LYS A 281 4.74 -14.60 3.45
C LYS A 281 5.57 -14.66 2.15
N HIS A 282 6.89 -14.70 2.28
CA HIS A 282 7.87 -14.76 1.20
C HIS A 282 9.23 -15.27 1.70
N GLY A 283 10.07 -15.75 0.78
CA GLY A 283 11.46 -16.11 1.06
C GLY A 283 12.41 -14.92 0.93
N ASP A 284 13.58 -15.04 1.55
CA ASP A 284 14.66 -14.07 1.45
C ASP A 284 15.58 -14.34 0.24
N ASP A 285 15.58 -13.43 -0.73
CA ASP A 285 16.48 -13.46 -1.89
C ASP A 285 17.80 -12.71 -1.66
N GLY A 286 18.01 -12.18 -0.45
CA GLY A 286 19.13 -11.33 -0.06
C GLY A 286 18.73 -9.89 0.27
N ALA A 287 17.53 -9.47 -0.12
CA ALA A 287 17.05 -8.09 0.09
C ALA A 287 16.74 -7.72 1.53
N SER A 288 16.55 -8.71 2.41
CA SER A 288 16.16 -8.49 3.80
C SER A 288 17.06 -7.49 4.55
N LYS A 289 18.32 -7.32 4.12
CA LYS A 289 19.31 -6.37 4.66
C LYS A 289 18.90 -4.90 4.51
N TRP A 290 18.30 -4.52 3.37
CA TRP A 290 17.83 -3.16 3.13
C TRP A 290 16.31 -3.01 3.23
N VAL A 291 15.58 -4.13 3.28
CA VAL A 291 14.11 -4.19 3.37
C VAL A 291 13.62 -4.26 4.82
N ASN A 292 14.37 -4.88 5.74
CA ASN A 292 13.96 -4.93 7.14
C ASN A 292 13.71 -3.51 7.69
N ASP A 293 12.59 -3.35 8.40
CA ASP A 293 12.14 -2.08 8.95
C ASP A 293 11.87 -0.98 7.90
N MET A 294 11.45 -1.34 6.68
CA MET A 294 11.06 -0.42 5.59
C MET A 294 9.62 -0.65 5.09
N PRO A 295 8.59 -0.45 5.91
CA PRO A 295 7.22 -0.60 5.44
C PRO A 295 6.91 0.39 4.30
N HIS A 296 6.15 -0.05 3.30
CA HIS A 296 5.74 0.77 2.14
C HIS A 296 4.23 1.06 2.09
N ASP A 297 3.48 0.63 3.10
CA ASP A 297 2.01 0.71 3.09
C ASP A 297 1.44 2.13 3.06
N GLY A 298 2.20 3.12 3.51
CA GLY A 298 1.79 4.51 3.38
C GLY A 298 1.58 4.91 1.91
N TRP A 299 2.34 4.34 0.98
CA TRP A 299 2.10 4.54 -0.45
C TRP A 299 0.81 3.87 -0.93
N LEU A 300 0.45 2.72 -0.38
CA LEU A 300 -0.82 2.06 -0.64
C LEU A 300 -2.01 2.87 -0.09
N ASP A 301 -1.88 3.41 1.14
CA ASP A 301 -2.81 4.38 1.73
C ASP A 301 -3.00 5.60 0.84
N MET A 302 -1.89 6.17 0.37
CA MET A 302 -1.92 7.32 -0.53
C MET A 302 -2.68 7.00 -1.82
N ALA A 303 -2.44 5.83 -2.42
CA ALA A 303 -3.02 5.45 -3.70
C ALA A 303 -4.53 5.25 -3.66
N LYS A 304 -5.12 4.91 -2.50
CA LYS A 304 -6.55 4.57 -2.38
C LYS A 304 -7.50 5.63 -2.98
N PRO A 305 -7.45 6.92 -2.60
CA PRO A 305 -8.30 7.95 -3.22
C PRO A 305 -7.99 8.17 -4.70
N PHE A 306 -6.74 7.99 -5.15
CA PHE A 306 -6.38 8.12 -6.57
C PHE A 306 -6.92 6.97 -7.41
N ILE A 307 -6.86 5.72 -6.92
CA ILE A 307 -7.47 4.56 -7.58
C ILE A 307 -8.98 4.77 -7.72
N ALA A 308 -9.64 5.25 -6.66
CA ALA A 308 -11.07 5.55 -6.70
C ALA A 308 -11.39 6.66 -7.73
N ALA A 309 -10.61 7.74 -7.76
CA ALA A 309 -10.74 8.82 -8.73
C ALA A 309 -10.52 8.34 -10.18
N TYR A 310 -9.46 7.56 -10.40
CA TYR A 310 -9.14 6.97 -11.70
C TYR A 310 -10.30 6.12 -12.21
N LYS A 311 -10.80 5.18 -11.39
CA LYS A 311 -11.91 4.29 -11.77
C LYS A 311 -13.20 5.04 -12.06
N ALA A 312 -13.41 6.18 -11.40
CA ALA A 312 -14.54 7.07 -11.65
C ALA A 312 -14.34 8.03 -12.85
N GLY A 313 -13.17 8.05 -13.48
CA GLY A 313 -12.84 8.97 -14.57
C GLY A 313 -12.68 10.43 -14.11
N ALA A 314 -12.39 10.64 -12.82
CA ALA A 314 -12.15 11.97 -12.26
C ALA A 314 -10.72 12.43 -12.57
N SER A 315 -10.53 13.75 -12.63
CA SER A 315 -9.23 14.40 -12.86
C SER A 315 -8.53 14.83 -11.56
N SER A 316 -9.07 14.45 -10.40
CA SER A 316 -8.54 14.80 -9.08
C SER A 316 -9.01 13.80 -8.01
N PRO A 317 -8.19 13.50 -6.99
CA PRO A 317 -8.56 12.60 -5.89
C PRO A 317 -9.49 13.26 -4.86
N ASN A 318 -9.68 14.59 -4.90
CA ASN A 318 -10.24 15.35 -3.78
C ASN A 318 -11.60 14.86 -3.28
N ALA A 319 -12.49 14.45 -4.18
CA ALA A 319 -13.81 13.94 -3.82
C ALA A 319 -13.79 12.53 -3.18
N TYR A 320 -12.63 11.87 -3.20
CA TYR A 320 -12.41 10.51 -2.70
C TYR A 320 -11.54 10.47 -1.45
N ILE A 321 -11.06 11.63 -0.98
CA ILE A 321 -10.37 11.77 0.31
C ILE A 321 -11.43 11.87 1.40
N ALA A 322 -11.55 10.80 2.20
CA ALA A 322 -12.58 10.69 3.24
C ALA A 322 -12.10 11.19 4.61
N ASN A 323 -10.80 11.10 4.89
CA ASN A 323 -10.19 11.46 6.17
C ASN A 323 -8.91 12.24 5.93
N ASP A 324 -8.58 13.12 6.88
CA ASP A 324 -7.27 13.76 6.89
C ASP A 324 -6.18 12.72 7.16
N GLN A 325 -5.13 12.72 6.35
CA GLN A 325 -3.95 11.88 6.53
C GLN A 325 -2.71 12.61 6.01
N LEU A 326 -1.57 12.43 6.69
CA LEU A 326 -0.26 12.78 6.15
C LEU A 326 0.46 11.48 5.81
N VAL A 327 0.87 11.30 4.56
CA VAL A 327 1.73 10.19 4.13
C VAL A 327 3.13 10.75 3.96
N TYR A 328 4.16 10.10 4.49
CA TYR A 328 5.53 10.59 4.42
C TYR A 328 6.50 9.48 4.05
N TRP A 329 7.60 9.85 3.42
CA TRP A 329 8.72 8.95 3.17
C TRP A 329 10.05 9.67 3.06
N TYR A 330 11.12 8.92 3.29
CA TYR A 330 12.50 9.37 3.20
C TYR A 330 13.45 8.17 3.22
N ARG A 331 14.68 8.37 2.73
CA ARG A 331 15.74 7.39 2.93
C ARG A 331 16.20 7.39 4.40
N PRO A 332 16.57 6.22 4.94
CA PRO A 332 17.03 6.13 6.32
C PRO A 332 18.40 6.79 6.56
N GLU A 333 19.12 7.14 5.49
CA GLU A 333 20.49 7.64 5.52
C GLU A 333 20.65 8.82 4.57
N LEU A 334 21.54 9.76 4.93
CA LEU A 334 21.98 10.81 4.02
C LEU A 334 22.79 10.19 2.88
N LYS A 335 22.59 10.62 1.62
CA LYS A 335 23.37 10.08 0.49
C LYS A 335 24.87 10.34 0.61
N SER A 336 25.26 11.35 1.39
CA SER A 336 26.65 11.70 1.67
C SER A 336 27.32 10.80 2.70
N LEU A 337 26.56 9.95 3.42
CA LEU A 337 27.13 8.99 4.35
C LEU A 337 28.10 8.06 3.57
N ASN A 338 29.18 7.64 4.24
CA ASN A 338 30.17 6.76 3.63
C ASN A 338 30.17 5.41 4.34
N CYS A 339 29.77 4.37 3.62
CA CYS A 339 29.69 2.99 4.07
C CYS A 339 30.76 2.09 3.42
N ASP A 340 31.69 2.66 2.64
CA ASP A 340 32.67 1.92 1.82
C ASP A 340 33.46 0.86 2.61
N SER A 341 33.75 1.11 3.89
CA SER A 341 34.53 0.16 4.71
C SER A 341 33.75 -1.08 5.15
N THR A 342 32.43 -1.07 5.02
CA THR A 342 31.52 -2.10 5.55
C THR A 342 30.51 -2.60 4.51
N ASP A 343 30.35 -1.89 3.39
CA ASP A 343 29.34 -2.17 2.39
C ASP A 343 29.66 -3.41 1.53
N THR A 344 28.63 -4.17 1.16
CA THR A 344 28.78 -5.42 0.42
C THR A 344 29.12 -5.22 -1.05
N THR A 345 28.74 -4.08 -1.63
CA THR A 345 28.97 -3.73 -3.04
C THR A 345 30.35 -3.11 -3.31
N MET A 346 31.24 -3.18 -2.33
CA MET A 346 32.66 -2.80 -2.44
C MET A 346 33.55 -3.97 -2.85
N ALA A 347 32.99 -5.18 -2.96
CA ALA A 347 33.69 -6.33 -3.52
C ALA A 347 33.57 -6.36 -5.05
N ALA A 348 34.45 -7.11 -5.73
CA ALA A 348 34.19 -7.46 -7.12
C ALA A 348 33.09 -8.52 -7.18
N ALA A 349 32.11 -8.35 -8.09
CA ALA A 349 31.03 -9.30 -8.32
C ALA A 349 30.89 -9.62 -9.81
N ASP A 350 30.12 -10.66 -10.16
CA ASP A 350 29.75 -10.89 -11.55
C ASP A 350 28.94 -9.70 -12.09
N ASN A 351 29.31 -9.21 -13.26
CA ASN A 351 28.62 -8.14 -13.95
C ASN A 351 28.33 -8.50 -15.41
N SER A 352 28.18 -9.79 -15.71
CA SER A 352 27.76 -10.28 -17.03
C SER A 352 26.44 -9.65 -17.51
N SER A 353 25.56 -9.27 -16.57
CA SER A 353 24.30 -8.56 -16.82
C SER A 353 24.44 -7.06 -17.11
N GLY A 354 25.57 -6.45 -16.72
CA GLY A 354 25.76 -5.00 -16.74
C GLY A 354 24.96 -4.21 -15.68
N ASN A 355 24.37 -4.90 -14.68
CA ASN A 355 23.56 -4.27 -13.64
C ASN A 355 24.29 -4.06 -12.30
N TYR A 356 25.51 -4.56 -12.16
CA TYR A 356 26.32 -4.37 -10.97
C TYR A 356 27.25 -3.17 -11.11
N PHE A 357 27.20 -2.28 -10.12
CA PHE A 357 28.06 -1.11 -10.01
C PHE A 357 28.76 -1.15 -8.66
N HIS A 358 30.06 -0.88 -8.64
CA HIS A 358 30.86 -0.97 -7.43
C HIS A 358 30.69 0.31 -6.57
N GLY A 359 30.32 0.14 -5.29
CA GLY A 359 30.14 1.22 -4.31
C GLY A 359 28.70 1.71 -4.20
N LYS A 360 28.48 3.02 -4.06
CA LYS A 360 27.11 3.58 -4.01
C LYS A 360 26.30 3.15 -5.25
N PRO A 361 24.99 2.89 -5.12
CA PRO A 361 24.15 2.47 -6.25
C PRO A 361 24.23 3.46 -7.41
N ASP A 362 24.37 2.97 -8.64
CA ASP A 362 24.32 3.84 -9.82
C ASP A 362 23.02 4.65 -9.84
N GLY A 363 23.12 5.93 -10.20
CA GLY A 363 22.00 6.87 -10.14
C GLY A 363 21.73 7.51 -8.78
N TRP A 364 22.46 7.19 -7.70
CA TRP A 364 22.25 7.74 -6.35
C TRP A 364 22.18 9.28 -6.29
N ASN A 365 22.89 9.94 -7.20
CA ASN A 365 22.98 11.39 -7.31
C ASN A 365 21.68 12.04 -7.81
N THR A 366 20.80 11.29 -8.46
CA THR A 366 19.48 11.75 -8.92
C THR A 366 18.48 11.95 -7.78
N LEU A 367 18.72 11.29 -6.64
CA LEU A 367 17.85 11.36 -5.47
C LEU A 367 18.24 12.53 -4.56
N SER A 368 17.23 13.24 -4.04
CA SER A 368 17.44 14.31 -3.07
C SER A 368 17.62 13.77 -1.64
N ASP A 369 18.25 14.55 -0.76
CA ASP A 369 18.22 14.30 0.69
C ASP A 369 17.01 15.05 1.25
N SER A 370 15.85 14.42 1.22
CA SER A 370 14.59 15.07 1.62
C SER A 370 13.61 14.13 2.31
N VAL A 371 12.82 14.74 3.20
CA VAL A 371 11.58 14.19 3.72
C VAL A 371 10.46 14.67 2.82
N PHE A 372 9.76 13.72 2.23
CA PHE A 372 8.60 13.95 1.37
C PHE A 372 7.34 13.73 2.17
N VAL A 373 6.34 14.59 1.97
CA VAL A 373 5.04 14.48 2.64
C VAL A 373 3.93 14.79 1.65
N VAL A 374 2.93 13.91 1.56
CA VAL A 374 1.67 14.20 0.88
C VAL A 374 0.58 14.34 1.94
N ALA A 375 -0.02 15.53 2.00
CA ALA A 375 -1.19 15.78 2.81
C ALA A 375 -2.45 15.46 1.99
N LEU A 376 -3.26 14.53 2.50
CA LEU A 376 -4.61 14.22 2.00
C LEU A 376 -5.60 14.86 2.95
N LEU A 377 -6.14 16.03 2.61
CA LEU A 377 -6.95 16.84 3.53
C LEU A 377 -8.38 17.01 3.05
N THR A 378 -9.32 16.87 3.97
CA THR A 378 -10.75 17.15 3.76
C THR A 378 -11.07 18.66 3.83
N GLN A 379 -10.24 19.41 4.54
CA GLN A 379 -10.33 20.87 4.70
C GLN A 379 -8.93 21.48 4.76
N PRO A 380 -8.76 22.76 4.39
CA PRO A 380 -7.46 23.42 4.51
C PRO A 380 -6.90 23.38 5.94
N GLY A 381 -5.59 23.41 6.06
CA GLY A 381 -4.88 23.44 7.35
C GLY A 381 -3.43 23.88 7.17
N VAL A 382 -2.65 23.73 8.23
CA VAL A 382 -1.22 24.05 8.27
C VAL A 382 -0.44 22.77 8.53
N VAL A 383 0.41 22.36 7.59
CA VAL A 383 1.28 21.20 7.71
C VAL A 383 2.64 21.66 8.25
N ILE A 384 3.08 21.06 9.35
CA ILE A 384 4.37 21.31 9.98
C ILE A 384 5.19 20.03 9.89
N ILE A 385 6.38 20.14 9.31
CA ILE A 385 7.30 19.02 9.09
C ILE A 385 8.59 19.35 9.82
N ARG A 386 9.00 18.46 10.72
CA ARG A 386 10.28 18.52 11.42
C ARG A 386 11.15 17.35 11.00
N SER A 387 12.36 17.64 10.55
CA SER A 387 13.40 16.68 10.23
C SER A 387 14.65 17.04 11.01
N GLY A 388 14.99 16.25 12.03
CA GLY A 388 16.04 16.61 13.00
C GLY A 388 15.74 17.98 13.64
N ASP A 389 16.62 18.96 13.38
CA ASP A 389 16.45 20.34 13.86
C ASP A 389 15.80 21.27 12.82
N ASN A 390 15.63 20.81 11.58
CA ASN A 390 14.96 21.57 10.53
C ASN A 390 13.43 21.48 10.72
N THR A 391 12.77 22.62 10.90
CA THR A 391 11.30 22.70 10.95
C THR A 391 10.79 23.63 9.86
N GLN A 392 9.86 23.15 9.06
CA GLN A 392 9.17 23.94 8.04
C GLN A 392 7.66 23.86 8.21
N THR A 393 6.97 24.91 7.77
CA THR A 393 5.53 25.08 7.93
C THR A 393 4.93 25.51 6.61
N PHE A 394 3.81 24.90 6.23
CA PHE A 394 3.17 25.09 4.95
C PHE A 394 1.67 25.26 5.14
N ASP A 395 1.08 26.24 4.45
CA ASP A 395 -0.36 26.24 4.23
C ASP A 395 -0.73 25.10 3.27
N ALA A 396 -1.74 24.33 3.64
CA ALA A 396 -2.22 23.18 2.90
C ALA A 396 -3.70 23.34 2.53
N PRO A 397 -4.05 23.29 1.23
CA PRO A 397 -5.45 23.31 0.82
C PRO A 397 -6.14 21.98 1.16
N ALA A 398 -7.47 21.94 1.02
CA ALA A 398 -8.16 20.66 0.92
C ALA A 398 -7.76 19.95 -0.38
N GLY A 399 -7.71 18.62 -0.36
CA GLY A 399 -7.24 17.78 -1.45
C GLY A 399 -5.92 17.10 -1.13
N ALA A 400 -5.28 16.58 -2.18
CA ALA A 400 -3.92 16.04 -2.08
C ALA A 400 -2.90 17.14 -2.40
N THR A 401 -1.84 17.28 -1.60
CA THR A 401 -0.75 18.23 -1.86
C THR A 401 0.58 17.69 -1.34
N ALA A 402 1.63 17.77 -2.16
CA ALA A 402 2.97 17.32 -1.81
C ALA A 402 3.86 18.45 -1.28
N TYR A 403 4.72 18.10 -0.32
CA TYR A 403 5.74 18.93 0.29
C TYR A 403 7.06 18.19 0.33
N GLN A 404 8.15 18.95 0.32
CA GLN A 404 9.51 18.43 0.40
C GLN A 404 10.32 19.32 1.34
N VAL A 405 10.99 18.69 2.31
CA VAL A 405 11.84 19.38 3.29
C VAL A 405 13.21 18.73 3.30
N SER A 406 14.28 19.53 3.31
CA SER A 406 15.64 19.00 3.42
C SER A 406 15.78 18.15 4.67
N MET A 407 16.20 16.90 4.50
CA MET A 407 16.26 15.95 5.61
C MET A 407 17.49 16.16 6.47
N GLN A 408 17.36 15.90 7.77
CA GLN A 408 18.46 15.88 8.72
C GLN A 408 18.39 14.60 9.56
N VAL A 409 19.57 14.18 10.02
CA VAL A 409 19.74 13.09 10.98
C VAL A 409 18.85 13.29 12.20
N GLY A 410 18.29 12.20 12.71
CA GLY A 410 17.47 12.14 13.91
C GLY A 410 15.99 11.95 13.61
N GLN A 411 15.17 12.46 14.51
CA GLN A 411 13.73 12.21 14.51
C GLN A 411 12.99 13.00 13.42
N GLN A 412 11.98 12.35 12.84
CA GLN A 412 11.08 12.94 11.87
C GLN A 412 9.68 13.07 12.50
N GLN A 413 9.09 14.27 12.47
CA GLN A 413 7.80 14.56 13.10
C GLN A 413 6.91 15.38 12.17
N PHE A 414 5.63 15.06 12.17
CA PHE A 414 4.64 15.62 11.27
C PHE A 414 3.41 16.08 12.05
N THR A 415 2.88 17.24 11.73
CA THR A 415 1.72 17.81 12.39
C THR A 415 0.81 18.50 11.37
N LEU A 416 -0.49 18.28 11.49
CA LEU A 416 -1.53 19.08 10.83
C LEU A 416 -2.19 19.95 11.91
N SER A 417 -2.22 21.26 11.70
CA SER A 417 -2.88 22.22 12.57
C SER A 417 -4.00 22.97 11.86
N ARG A 418 -5.06 23.33 12.59
CA ARG A 418 -6.11 24.26 12.13
C ARG A 418 -6.44 25.23 13.25
N ASN A 419 -6.42 26.53 12.95
CA ASN A 419 -6.69 27.60 13.93
C ASN A 419 -5.81 27.50 15.19
N GLY A 420 -4.55 27.08 15.04
CA GLY A 420 -3.60 26.90 16.14
C GLY A 420 -3.77 25.61 16.95
N ASN A 421 -4.80 24.80 16.67
CA ASN A 421 -5.00 23.50 17.33
C ASN A 421 -4.42 22.38 16.47
N THR A 422 -3.78 21.41 17.11
CA THR A 422 -3.32 20.19 16.45
C THR A 422 -4.52 19.32 16.09
N VAL A 423 -4.63 18.95 14.81
CA VAL A 423 -5.62 17.99 14.28
C VAL A 423 -5.03 16.59 14.25
N LEU A 424 -3.82 16.46 13.69
CA LEU A 424 -3.06 15.21 13.61
C LEU A 424 -1.62 15.49 14.01
N SER A 425 -0.99 14.57 14.72
CA SER A 425 0.46 14.62 14.96
C SER A 425 1.02 13.23 15.11
N GLY A 426 2.22 13.02 14.57
CA GLY A 426 2.92 11.74 14.63
C GLY A 426 4.42 11.93 14.52
N VAL A 427 5.14 10.99 15.11
CA VAL A 427 6.58 10.84 14.98
C VAL A 427 6.82 9.59 14.14
N SER A 428 7.83 9.61 13.30
CA SER A 428 8.20 8.41 12.56
C SER A 428 8.84 7.35 13.45
N LEU A 429 8.62 6.08 13.12
CA LEU A 429 9.23 4.94 13.82
C LEU A 429 10.73 4.79 13.52
N LYS A 430 11.20 5.37 12.42
CA LYS A 430 12.60 5.26 11.97
C LYS A 430 13.28 6.61 11.94
N ASP A 431 14.33 6.79 12.73
CA ASP A 431 15.15 7.99 12.64
C ASP A 431 16.03 7.94 11.38
N ILE A 432 16.38 9.12 10.85
CA ILE A 432 17.43 9.23 9.84
C ILE A 432 18.77 9.04 10.55
N SER A 433 19.50 8.02 10.15
CA SER A 433 20.71 7.55 10.82
C SER A 433 21.94 8.37 10.42
N ALA A 434 22.86 8.54 11.39
CA ALA A 434 24.21 9.04 11.15
C ALA A 434 25.22 7.92 10.84
N THR A 435 24.79 6.65 10.90
CA THR A 435 25.62 5.46 10.74
C THR A 435 24.98 4.49 9.75
N CYS A 436 25.81 3.73 9.03
CA CYS A 436 25.34 2.76 8.03
C CYS A 436 24.56 1.63 8.71
N ILE A 437 23.28 1.51 8.40
CA ILE A 437 22.37 0.48 8.88
C ILE A 437 22.83 -0.85 8.29
N CYS A 438 23.08 -1.82 9.15
CA CYS A 438 23.74 -3.08 8.79
C CYS A 438 25.05 -2.91 7.98
N GLY A 439 25.70 -1.75 8.05
CA GLY A 439 26.96 -1.48 7.33
C GLY A 439 26.82 -1.20 5.84
N GLU A 440 25.59 -1.05 5.32
CA GLU A 440 25.31 -0.91 3.88
C GLU A 440 24.82 0.50 3.51
N TYR A 441 24.91 0.83 2.22
CA TYR A 441 24.25 1.97 1.60
C TYR A 441 22.76 1.69 1.40
N ASN A 442 21.91 2.07 2.36
CA ASN A 442 20.48 1.82 2.23
C ASN A 442 19.75 2.99 1.56
N TYR A 443 19.46 2.82 0.26
CA TYR A 443 18.69 3.76 -0.55
C TYR A 443 17.22 3.36 -0.72
N ASN A 444 16.73 2.39 0.05
CA ASN A 444 15.30 2.14 0.17
C ASN A 444 14.62 3.30 0.91
N ALA A 445 13.30 3.43 0.76
CA ALA A 445 12.53 4.43 1.48
C ALA A 445 11.86 3.81 2.71
N PHE A 446 11.92 4.51 3.83
CA PHE A 446 10.95 4.28 4.90
C PHE A 446 9.68 5.05 4.58
N VAL A 447 8.51 4.40 4.63
CA VAL A 447 7.22 5.05 4.37
C VAL A 447 6.33 4.91 5.60
N GLY A 448 5.69 6.01 6.00
CA GLY A 448 4.76 6.01 7.12
C GLY A 448 3.60 6.97 6.92
N THR A 449 2.70 6.96 7.90
CA THR A 449 1.49 7.78 7.88
C THR A 449 1.21 8.43 9.24
N VAL A 450 0.46 9.53 9.23
CA VAL A 450 -0.15 10.15 10.40
C VAL A 450 -1.65 10.30 10.14
N PRO A 451 -2.55 9.67 10.93
CA PRO A 451 -2.25 8.75 12.04
C PRO A 451 -1.41 7.54 11.64
N LEU A 452 -0.75 6.91 12.61
CA LEU A 452 0.12 5.75 12.37
C LEU A 452 -0.67 4.62 11.67
N GLY A 453 -0.09 4.12 10.58
CA GLY A 453 -0.59 2.97 9.84
C GLY A 453 -0.49 1.66 10.61
N PHE A 454 -0.80 0.57 9.93
CA PHE A 454 -0.70 -0.76 10.54
C PHE A 454 0.77 -1.17 10.74
N SER A 455 1.02 -2.05 11.70
CA SER A 455 2.35 -2.60 11.95
C SER A 455 2.72 -3.65 10.90
N ASP A 456 3.82 -3.42 10.19
CA ASP A 456 4.26 -4.26 9.08
C ASP A 456 5.73 -4.72 9.25
N PRO A 457 6.02 -5.59 10.25
CA PRO A 457 7.34 -6.15 10.40
C PRO A 457 7.62 -7.21 9.31
N LEU A 458 8.88 -7.35 8.93
CA LEU A 458 9.31 -8.43 8.03
C LEU A 458 9.00 -9.80 8.65
N TYR A 459 8.36 -10.67 7.87
CA TYR A 459 7.93 -12.00 8.31
C TYR A 459 9.13 -12.94 8.61
N SER A 460 9.02 -13.79 9.65
CA SER A 460 10.07 -14.70 10.13
C SER A 460 9.51 -16.13 10.29
N PRO A 461 10.21 -17.20 9.84
CA PRO A 461 11.65 -17.27 9.61
C PRO A 461 12.13 -17.02 8.17
N ASP A 462 11.32 -17.31 7.15
CA ASP A 462 11.86 -17.41 5.78
C ASP A 462 12.34 -16.08 5.17
N GLY A 463 11.73 -14.96 5.57
CA GLY A 463 12.13 -13.61 5.17
C GLY A 463 13.47 -13.12 5.75
N PHE A 464 14.09 -13.88 6.66
CA PHE A 464 15.41 -13.60 7.22
C PHE A 464 16.46 -14.68 6.93
N ASN A 465 16.12 -15.69 6.11
CA ASN A 465 16.93 -16.90 5.95
C ASN A 465 18.37 -16.63 5.50
N VAL A 466 18.61 -15.58 4.69
CA VAL A 466 19.93 -15.22 4.19
C VAL A 466 20.38 -13.82 4.62
N PHE A 467 19.71 -13.20 5.59
CA PHE A 467 19.94 -11.83 6.05
C PHE A 467 21.41 -11.50 6.34
N THR A 468 22.10 -12.40 7.05
CA THR A 468 23.52 -12.16 7.42
C THR A 468 24.52 -12.46 6.31
N THR A 469 24.09 -13.05 5.19
CA THR A 469 24.96 -13.51 4.11
C THR A 469 25.57 -12.31 3.38
N GLY A 470 26.89 -12.18 3.37
CA GLY A 470 27.58 -11.07 2.70
C GLY A 470 27.66 -9.77 3.50
N LEU A 471 27.06 -9.68 4.70
CA LEU A 471 27.27 -8.54 5.61
C LEU A 471 28.69 -8.55 6.19
N ASN A 472 29.35 -7.39 6.19
CA ASN A 472 30.68 -7.24 6.79
C ASN A 472 30.64 -6.77 8.27
N VAL A 473 29.44 -6.51 8.80
CA VAL A 473 29.23 -6.12 10.19
C VAL A 473 28.15 -6.98 10.83
N ALA A 474 28.15 -7.07 12.15
CA ALA A 474 27.08 -7.74 12.88
C ALA A 474 25.78 -6.92 12.77
N CYS A 475 24.75 -7.52 12.18
CA CYS A 475 23.39 -7.00 12.18
C CYS A 475 22.43 -8.13 12.56
N ALA A 476 21.42 -7.84 13.39
CA ALA A 476 20.52 -8.88 13.89
C ALA A 476 19.38 -9.13 12.89
N PRO A 477 19.07 -10.40 12.55
CA PRO A 477 17.96 -10.77 11.67
C PRO A 477 16.63 -10.71 12.42
N THR A 478 16.26 -9.52 12.87
CA THR A 478 15.02 -9.24 13.59
C THR A 478 14.52 -7.85 13.24
N PRO A 479 13.20 -7.63 13.17
CA PRO A 479 12.63 -6.29 13.15
C PRO A 479 13.12 -5.48 14.35
N SER A 480 13.40 -4.19 14.14
CA SER A 480 13.95 -3.29 15.17
C SER A 480 13.11 -2.03 15.41
N LEU A 481 12.10 -1.76 14.59
CA LEU A 481 11.18 -0.64 14.83
C LEU A 481 10.43 -0.79 16.17
N PRO A 482 10.19 0.31 16.88
CA PRO A 482 9.37 0.27 18.09
C PRO A 482 7.90 -0.01 17.74
N ALA A 483 7.19 -0.67 18.66
CA ALA A 483 5.76 -0.98 18.49
C ALA A 483 4.88 0.29 18.48
N THR A 484 5.34 1.37 19.11
CA THR A 484 4.67 2.67 19.13
C THR A 484 5.66 3.80 18.85
N PRO A 485 5.24 4.87 18.15
CA PRO A 485 6.08 6.04 17.97
C PRO A 485 6.37 6.76 19.28
N ALA A 486 7.48 7.50 19.30
CA ALA A 486 7.75 8.45 20.37
C ALA A 486 6.65 9.52 20.43
N GLN A 487 6.47 10.12 21.61
CA GLN A 487 5.53 11.23 21.74
C GLN A 487 6.01 12.45 20.93
N PRO A 488 5.11 13.12 20.19
CA PRO A 488 5.45 14.34 19.47
C PRO A 488 6.01 15.40 20.41
N THR A 489 7.16 15.99 20.07
CA THR A 489 7.67 17.14 20.82
C THR A 489 6.98 18.41 20.32
N THR A 490 6.49 19.26 21.22
CA THR A 490 5.96 20.57 20.81
C THR A 490 7.10 21.41 20.22
N PRO A 491 6.93 22.02 19.03
CA PRO A 491 7.92 22.96 18.50
C PRO A 491 8.15 24.10 19.51
N PRO A 492 9.38 24.63 19.62
CA PRO A 492 9.59 25.91 20.29
C PRO A 492 8.69 26.97 19.63
N PRO A 493 8.12 27.94 20.37
CA PRO A 493 7.35 29.02 19.77
C PRO A 493 8.23 29.72 18.73
N THR A 494 7.84 29.69 17.46
CA THR A 494 8.55 30.38 16.40
C THR A 494 8.42 31.88 16.66
N THR A 495 9.53 32.53 17.02
CA THR A 495 9.61 33.97 17.19
C THR A 495 9.46 34.66 15.83
N MET A 496 8.22 34.86 15.39
CA MET A 496 7.94 35.82 14.33
C MET A 496 8.20 37.22 14.89
N THR A 497 9.30 37.83 14.44
CA THR A 497 9.61 39.22 14.74
C THR A 497 8.72 40.12 13.90
N GLY A 498 7.75 40.77 14.54
CA GLY A 498 7.22 42.07 14.14
C GLY A 498 5.80 42.10 13.55
N ALA A 499 4.80 42.30 14.41
CA ALA A 499 3.64 43.21 14.21
C ALA A 499 2.74 43.18 15.48
N PRO A 500 2.00 44.26 15.79
CA PRO A 500 1.77 44.70 17.17
C PRO A 500 0.66 43.96 17.92
N THR A 501 0.84 43.99 19.24
CA THR A 501 -0.03 43.54 20.31
C THR A 501 -1.50 43.94 20.09
N MET A 502 -2.39 42.96 20.01
CA MET A 502 -3.75 43.10 20.51
C MET A 502 -4.01 42.00 21.54
N THR A 503 -4.06 42.43 22.79
CA THR A 503 -4.70 41.70 23.88
C THR A 503 -6.18 41.54 23.58
N THR A 504 -6.61 40.31 23.34
CA THR A 504 -7.97 39.86 23.64
C THR A 504 -7.91 38.45 24.18
N SER A 505 -7.98 38.33 25.50
CA SER A 505 -8.39 37.14 26.21
C SER A 505 -9.79 36.74 25.74
N ALA A 506 -9.89 35.62 25.02
CA ALA A 506 -11.16 34.91 24.82
C ALA A 506 -11.12 33.63 25.67
N PRO A 507 -12.14 33.32 26.47
CA PRO A 507 -12.19 32.08 27.22
C PRO A 507 -12.50 30.92 26.27
N THR A 508 -11.64 29.90 26.24
CA THR A 508 -11.91 28.61 25.61
C THR A 508 -13.05 27.92 26.37
N SER A 509 -14.25 28.05 25.82
CA SER A 509 -15.43 27.36 26.32
C SER A 509 -15.38 25.89 25.89
N VAL A 510 -15.00 24.99 26.80
CA VAL A 510 -14.96 23.53 26.57
C VAL A 510 -16.22 22.88 27.13
N CYS A 511 -16.44 21.60 26.82
CA CYS A 511 -17.48 20.84 27.49
C CYS A 511 -17.13 20.70 28.98
N THR A 512 -18.08 21.02 29.86
CA THR A 512 -17.92 20.88 31.32
C THR A 512 -19.06 20.08 31.95
N ALA A 513 -19.99 19.57 31.13
CA ALA A 513 -21.02 18.62 31.54
C ALA A 513 -21.48 17.86 30.31
N GLY A 514 -21.67 16.55 30.43
CA GLY A 514 -22.19 15.73 29.33
C GLY A 514 -22.94 14.51 29.85
N THR A 515 -23.70 13.89 28.96
CA THR A 515 -24.45 12.65 29.22
C THR A 515 -24.32 11.72 28.01
N THR A 516 -24.92 10.53 28.08
CA THR A 516 -24.92 9.60 26.95
C THR A 516 -25.75 10.14 25.79
N ALA A 517 -25.31 9.86 24.56
CA ALA A 517 -26.03 10.30 23.37
C ALA A 517 -27.44 9.66 23.31
N PRO A 518 -28.48 10.40 22.89
CA PRO A 518 -29.82 9.83 22.72
C PRO A 518 -29.83 8.66 21.73
N GLY A 519 -30.52 7.57 22.09
CA GLY A 519 -30.60 6.37 21.24
C GLY A 519 -29.44 5.39 21.39
N ASN A 520 -28.51 5.65 22.31
CA ASN A 520 -27.46 4.70 22.66
C ASN A 520 -28.05 3.47 23.40
N PRO A 521 -27.89 2.24 22.88
CA PRO A 521 -28.43 1.03 23.48
C PRO A 521 -27.84 0.70 24.86
N ASP A 522 -26.63 1.22 25.17
CA ASP A 522 -25.88 0.92 26.39
C ASP A 522 -25.76 2.15 27.33
N ALA A 523 -26.74 3.06 27.23
CA ALA A 523 -26.77 4.33 27.99
C ALA A 523 -26.61 4.17 29.51
N GLY A 524 -26.94 3.00 30.07
CA GLY A 524 -26.75 2.69 31.49
C GLY A 524 -25.28 2.60 31.91
N ASN A 525 -24.49 1.78 31.22
CA ASN A 525 -23.08 1.55 31.54
C ASN A 525 -22.17 2.71 31.10
N GLN A 526 -22.58 3.50 30.09
CA GLN A 526 -21.81 4.67 29.63
C GLN A 526 -22.11 5.98 30.36
N SER A 527 -23.20 6.07 31.14
CA SER A 527 -23.61 7.34 31.76
C SER A 527 -22.53 7.92 32.68
N GLY A 528 -21.87 7.07 33.48
CA GLY A 528 -20.80 7.51 34.38
C GLY A 528 -19.55 7.97 33.61
N LEU A 529 -19.21 7.24 32.55
CA LEU A 529 -18.08 7.54 31.67
C LEU A 529 -18.25 8.90 30.99
N CYS A 530 -19.38 9.12 30.32
CA CYS A 530 -19.67 10.38 29.65
C CYS A 530 -19.76 11.55 30.62
N SER A 531 -20.38 11.36 31.80
CA SER A 531 -20.47 12.43 32.80
C SER A 531 -19.11 12.87 33.29
N TYR A 532 -18.19 11.93 33.55
CA TYR A 532 -16.85 12.23 34.02
C TYR A 532 -16.01 12.85 32.90
N ALA A 533 -15.89 12.15 31.77
CA ALA A 533 -15.09 12.56 30.63
C ALA A 533 -15.47 13.96 30.12
N CYS A 534 -16.77 14.21 29.91
CA CYS A 534 -17.26 15.50 29.43
C CYS A 534 -17.14 16.62 30.47
N ASN A 535 -17.06 16.33 31.78
CA ASN A 535 -16.80 17.34 32.81
C ASN A 535 -15.37 17.92 32.72
N HIS A 536 -14.44 17.13 32.19
CA HIS A 536 -13.04 17.50 32.02
C HIS A 536 -12.68 17.86 30.57
N GLY A 537 -13.66 18.14 29.72
CA GLY A 537 -13.44 18.59 28.34
C GLY A 537 -13.25 17.46 27.32
N TYR A 538 -13.09 16.20 27.75
CA TYR A 538 -13.04 15.03 26.86
C TYR A 538 -14.44 14.47 26.60
N CYS A 539 -15.14 15.00 25.60
CA CYS A 539 -16.51 14.58 25.27
C CYS A 539 -16.62 14.01 23.85
N PRO A 540 -16.23 12.74 23.62
CA PRO A 540 -16.21 12.16 22.28
C PRO A 540 -17.63 12.06 21.69
N ALA A 541 -17.79 12.60 20.48
CA ALA A 541 -19.05 12.51 19.74
C ALA A 541 -19.34 11.06 19.34
N GLY A 542 -20.58 10.62 19.54
CA GLY A 542 -20.99 9.23 19.34
C GLY A 542 -21.57 8.64 20.63
N PRO A 543 -20.73 8.20 21.59
CA PRO A 543 -21.20 7.68 22.86
C PRO A 543 -21.75 8.78 23.80
N CYS A 544 -21.19 10.00 23.72
CA CYS A 544 -21.51 11.11 24.61
C CYS A 544 -22.08 12.33 23.87
N VAL A 545 -22.84 13.14 24.61
CA VAL A 545 -23.33 14.46 24.19
C VAL A 545 -23.01 15.50 25.27
N CYS A 546 -22.46 16.62 24.85
CA CYS A 546 -22.20 17.74 25.76
C CYS A 546 -23.51 18.45 26.14
N THR A 547 -23.74 18.66 27.43
CA THR A 547 -24.92 19.32 27.99
C THR A 547 -24.62 20.67 28.64
N GLY A 548 -23.35 21.01 28.82
CA GLY A 548 -22.91 22.31 29.34
C GLY A 548 -21.52 22.67 28.88
N TYR A 549 -21.31 23.95 28.55
CA TYR A 549 -20.02 24.49 28.17
C TYR A 549 -19.56 25.55 29.18
N GLY A 550 -18.27 25.57 29.48
CA GLY A 550 -17.70 26.46 30.48
C GLY A 550 -16.18 26.55 30.38
N ALA A 551 -15.57 27.21 31.37
CA ALA A 551 -14.11 27.21 31.49
C ALA A 551 -13.59 25.81 31.78
N GLN A 552 -12.43 25.45 31.22
CA GLN A 552 -11.80 24.14 31.44
C GLN A 552 -11.69 23.83 32.93
N VAL A 553 -12.35 22.75 33.35
CA VAL A 553 -12.13 22.16 34.67
C VAL A 553 -10.75 21.51 34.63
N PRO A 554 -9.86 21.78 35.60
CA PRO A 554 -8.58 21.10 35.68
C PRO A 554 -8.78 19.58 35.64
N GLU A 555 -8.02 18.89 34.81
CA GLU A 555 -8.04 17.43 34.77
C GLU A 555 -7.46 16.85 36.06
N ASP A 556 -7.99 15.71 36.50
CA ASP A 556 -7.38 14.95 37.57
C ASP A 556 -5.97 14.47 37.14
N PRO A 557 -5.03 14.28 38.08
CA PRO A 557 -3.67 13.87 37.75
C PRO A 557 -3.62 12.57 36.95
N ILE A 558 -2.71 12.52 35.98
CA ILE A 558 -2.46 11.31 35.20
C ILE A 558 -1.92 10.20 36.12
N THR A 559 -2.64 9.09 36.19
CA THR A 559 -2.30 7.92 37.01
C THR A 559 -1.43 6.92 36.27
N GLY A 560 -1.44 6.94 34.94
CA GLY A 560 -0.77 5.97 34.07
C GLY A 560 -1.45 4.59 34.06
N VAL A 561 -2.63 4.45 34.66
CA VAL A 561 -3.38 3.19 34.67
C VAL A 561 -4.13 3.05 33.35
N ALA A 562 -3.84 1.99 32.58
CA ALA A 562 -4.56 1.67 31.36
C ALA A 562 -5.95 1.08 31.68
N GLY A 563 -6.99 1.65 31.09
CA GLY A 563 -8.36 1.13 31.16
C GLY A 563 -8.82 0.58 29.81
N TYR A 564 -9.49 -0.57 29.84
CA TYR A 564 -10.05 -1.28 28.69
C TYR A 564 -11.55 -1.53 28.91
N PRO A 565 -12.37 -1.62 27.84
CA PRO A 565 -13.76 -2.04 27.97
C PRO A 565 -13.89 -3.45 28.54
N LEU A 566 -14.96 -3.72 29.30
CA LEU A 566 -15.31 -5.10 29.66
C LEU A 566 -15.70 -5.91 28.42
N ALA A 567 -15.46 -7.22 28.46
CA ALA A 567 -15.85 -8.15 27.42
C ALA A 567 -17.38 -8.11 27.20
N GLY A 568 -17.79 -7.80 25.97
CA GLY A 568 -19.20 -7.62 25.60
C GLY A 568 -19.59 -6.16 25.34
N GLU A 569 -18.78 -5.20 25.78
CA GLU A 569 -18.94 -3.79 25.44
C GLU A 569 -18.36 -3.50 24.04
N ASP A 570 -18.97 -2.58 23.31
CA ASP A 570 -18.53 -2.24 21.95
C ASP A 570 -17.32 -1.27 21.90
N ALA A 571 -16.85 -0.96 20.68
CA ALA A 571 -15.66 -0.14 20.47
C ALA A 571 -15.79 1.31 20.99
N SER A 572 -17.00 1.82 21.24
CA SER A 572 -17.23 3.18 21.75
C SER A 572 -16.73 3.37 23.19
N TYR A 573 -16.52 2.28 23.93
CA TYR A 573 -15.94 2.31 25.28
C TYR A 573 -14.41 2.46 25.30
N ILE A 574 -13.71 2.17 24.20
CA ILE A 574 -12.23 2.09 24.19
C ILE A 574 -11.61 3.43 24.62
N GLY A 575 -12.02 4.53 23.98
CA GLY A 575 -11.50 5.86 24.31
C GLY A 575 -11.94 6.34 25.70
N LEU A 576 -13.18 6.03 26.10
CA LEU A 576 -13.72 6.42 27.40
C LEU A 576 -13.03 5.68 28.54
N CYS A 577 -12.90 4.36 28.47
CA CYS A 577 -12.21 3.56 29.49
C CYS A 577 -10.73 3.93 29.63
N SER A 578 -10.06 4.18 28.49
CA SER A 578 -8.67 4.64 28.50
C SER A 578 -8.53 5.98 29.20
N TYR A 579 -9.40 6.96 28.88
CA TYR A 579 -9.37 8.28 29.50
C TYR A 579 -9.66 8.21 31.00
N VAL A 580 -10.79 7.62 31.41
CA VAL A 580 -11.20 7.68 32.81
C VAL A 580 -10.26 6.96 33.78
N TYR A 581 -9.69 5.82 33.39
CA TYR A 581 -8.70 5.10 34.20
C TYR A 581 -7.41 5.89 34.34
N ASN A 582 -6.96 6.53 33.25
CA ASN A 582 -5.76 7.35 33.26
C ASN A 582 -5.91 8.62 34.12
N HIS A 583 -7.15 9.02 34.43
CA HIS A 583 -7.47 10.14 35.34
C HIS A 583 -8.03 9.69 36.69
N GLY A 584 -7.99 8.39 37.01
CA GLY A 584 -8.30 7.89 38.36
C GLY A 584 -9.78 7.62 38.66
N TYR A 585 -10.64 7.62 37.64
CA TYR A 585 -12.04 7.18 37.74
C TYR A 585 -12.16 5.73 37.22
N TYR A 586 -12.52 4.80 38.12
CA TYR A 586 -12.50 3.35 37.85
C TYR A 586 -13.91 2.71 37.90
N PRO A 587 -14.74 2.89 36.87
CA PRO A 587 -16.07 2.28 36.81
C PRO A 587 -15.98 0.80 36.42
N THR A 588 -15.84 -0.07 37.42
CA THR A 588 -15.69 -1.54 37.25
C THR A 588 -16.89 -2.23 36.61
N GLY A 589 -18.02 -1.54 36.43
CA GLY A 589 -19.18 -2.04 35.69
C GLY A 589 -19.11 -1.84 34.17
N ALA A 590 -18.13 -1.08 33.67
CA ALA A 590 -17.96 -0.77 32.24
C ALA A 590 -16.52 -0.95 31.74
N CYS A 591 -15.53 -0.81 32.64
CA CYS A 591 -14.12 -0.86 32.31
C CYS A 591 -13.33 -1.79 33.26
N THR A 592 -12.17 -2.25 32.80
CA THR A 592 -11.22 -3.11 33.53
C THR A 592 -9.77 -2.70 33.24
N THR A 593 -8.81 -3.18 34.02
CA THR A 593 -7.37 -3.08 33.72
C THR A 593 -6.84 -4.22 32.87
N HIS A 594 -7.62 -5.28 32.66
CA HIS A 594 -7.21 -6.42 31.85
C HIS A 594 -7.47 -6.14 30.36
N SER A 595 -6.44 -6.26 29.53
CA SER A 595 -6.53 -5.98 28.09
C SER A 595 -7.41 -6.96 27.32
N ASP A 596 -7.75 -8.11 27.92
CA ASP A 596 -8.68 -9.11 27.38
C ASP A 596 -10.16 -8.81 27.73
N GLY A 597 -10.44 -7.73 28.45
CA GLY A 597 -11.78 -7.33 28.87
C GLY A 597 -12.34 -8.14 30.04
N SER A 598 -11.55 -9.00 30.69
CA SER A 598 -12.01 -9.76 31.86
C SER A 598 -12.26 -8.84 33.08
N PRO A 599 -13.26 -9.12 33.94
CA PRO A 599 -13.51 -8.33 35.15
C PRO A 599 -12.30 -8.27 36.11
N GLN A 600 -12.20 -7.18 36.87
CA GLN A 600 -11.18 -7.00 37.92
C GLN A 600 -11.43 -7.86 39.16
#